data_AF-A0A537FNT1-F1
#
_entry.id   AF-A0A537FNT1-F1
#
_cell.length_a   1.000
_cell.length_b   1.000
_cell.length_c   1.000
_cell.angle_alpha   90.00
_cell.angle_beta   90.00
_cell.angle_gamma   90.00
#
_symmetry.space_group_name_H-M   'P 1'
#
loop_
_entity.id
_entity.type
_entity.pdbx_description
1 polymer ?
#
loop_
_entity_poly.entity_id
_entity_poly.type
_entity_poly.pdbx_seq_one_letter_code
_entity_poly.pdbx_strand_id
1 'polypeptide(L)'
;MSDKYTTARLAKGQDHFEILVKPQEALDYKLGKQVPISQVLLIEEVYSDSSKGTRASEEKLQKYFGTTDPVRVAEEVMKSGELQLTTEQRRQLVEDKRRQIISIISRNAIDPRTGTPHPPLRIEQAMGQIRLSIDPYKSAEEQSKMVIEELRPILPLKIEQMRIAVKVFPEHAARAYNAFKSFGNVSREEWQSDGSLVAVVEMPAGMYGSFIEKVGKLTQGTIQSKVLT
;
A
#
# COMPACT_ATOMS: atom_id res chain seq x y z
N MET A 1 26.67 8.90 -9.89
CA MET A 1 27.20 7.53 -10.09
C MET A 1 26.31 6.61 -9.30
N SER A 2 25.71 5.59 -9.92
CA SER A 2 24.86 4.63 -9.20
C SER A 2 25.74 3.86 -8.22
N ASP A 3 25.44 3.92 -6.92
CA ASP A 3 26.05 3.00 -5.97
C ASP A 3 25.71 1.58 -6.42
N LYS A 4 26.73 0.83 -6.85
CA LYS A 4 26.58 -0.51 -7.44
C LYS A 4 26.05 -1.54 -6.42
N TYR A 5 26.06 -1.18 -5.14
CA TYR A 5 25.62 -2.00 -4.03
C TYR A 5 25.23 -1.12 -2.84
N THR A 6 24.45 -1.70 -1.94
CA THR A 6 24.18 -1.13 -0.62
C THR A 6 24.35 -2.21 0.46
N THR A 7 24.29 -1.81 1.72
CA THR A 7 24.43 -2.70 2.88
C THR A 7 23.08 -2.89 3.59
N ALA A 8 22.80 -4.11 4.01
CA ALA A 8 21.75 -4.37 5.00
C ALA A 8 22.41 -4.83 6.30
N ARG A 9 21.97 -4.26 7.43
CA ARG A 9 22.57 -4.49 8.75
C ARG A 9 21.54 -5.02 9.75
N LEU A 10 21.95 -6.01 10.53
CA LEU A 10 21.21 -6.54 11.66
C LEU A 10 22.09 -6.54 12.90
N ALA A 11 21.60 -5.93 13.99
CA ALA A 11 22.23 -6.03 15.30
C ALA A 11 21.58 -7.16 16.11
N LYS A 12 22.38 -8.10 16.61
CA LYS A 12 21.94 -9.15 17.55
C LYS A 12 22.87 -9.18 18.75
N GLY A 13 22.35 -8.77 19.91
CA GLY A 13 23.15 -8.63 21.13
C GLY A 13 24.20 -7.52 20.98
N GLN A 14 25.47 -7.86 21.16
CA GLN A 14 26.60 -6.93 21.00
C GLN A 14 27.24 -7.01 19.60
N ASP A 15 26.81 -7.96 18.77
CA ASP A 15 27.38 -8.19 17.44
C ASP A 15 26.51 -7.59 16.33
N HIS A 16 27.17 -7.23 15.23
CA HIS A 16 26.55 -6.74 14.02
C HIS A 16 26.84 -7.67 12.86
N PHE A 17 25.85 -7.82 12.00
CA PHE A 17 25.92 -8.63 10.79
C PHE A 17 25.48 -7.78 9.61
N GLU A 18 26.30 -7.74 8.58
CA GLU A 18 26.12 -6.93 7.38
C GLU A 18 26.20 -7.81 6.14
N ILE A 19 25.35 -7.51 5.17
CA ILE A 19 25.37 -8.15 3.85
C ILE A 19 25.44 -7.09 2.76
N LEU A 20 26.14 -7.39 1.67
CA LEU A 20 26.21 -6.55 0.49
C LEU A 20 25.11 -6.98 -0.48
N VAL A 21 24.23 -6.05 -0.83
CA VAL A 21 23.04 -6.32 -1.64
C VAL A 21 22.92 -5.33 -2.79
N LYS A 22 22.25 -5.75 -3.86
CA LYS A 22 21.89 -4.86 -4.96
C LYS A 22 20.71 -3.99 -4.51
N PRO A 23 20.76 -2.66 -4.66
CA PRO A 23 19.79 -1.76 -4.02
C PRO A 23 18.34 -2.00 -4.46
N GLN A 24 18.10 -2.22 -5.75
CA GLN A 24 16.74 -2.34 -6.30
C GLN A 24 16.10 -3.68 -5.91
N GLU A 25 16.84 -4.76 -6.04
CA GLU A 25 16.42 -6.12 -5.69
C GLU A 25 16.21 -6.26 -4.18
N ALA A 26 17.07 -5.62 -3.37
CA ALA A 26 16.93 -5.58 -1.91
C ALA A 26 15.68 -4.83 -1.48
N LEU A 27 15.39 -3.70 -2.12
CA LEU A 27 14.18 -2.94 -1.89
C LEU A 27 12.93 -3.74 -2.27
N ASP A 28 12.95 -4.37 -3.45
CA ASP A 28 11.86 -5.21 -3.93
C ASP A 28 11.57 -6.39 -3.00
N TYR A 29 12.63 -7.03 -2.48
CA TYR A 29 12.54 -8.07 -1.47
C TYR A 29 11.92 -7.55 -0.16
N LYS A 30 12.36 -6.39 0.34
CA LYS A 30 11.79 -5.74 1.54
C LYS A 30 10.32 -5.34 1.36
N LEU A 31 9.92 -4.98 0.13
CA LEU A 31 8.53 -4.67 -0.21
C LEU A 31 7.65 -5.92 -0.41
N GLY A 32 8.20 -7.13 -0.22
CA GLY A 32 7.48 -8.39 -0.30
C GLY A 32 7.27 -8.92 -1.73
N LYS A 33 7.99 -8.39 -2.73
CA LYS A 33 7.99 -8.98 -4.07
C LYS A 33 8.72 -10.32 -4.03
N GLN A 34 8.30 -11.25 -4.90
CA GLN A 34 8.93 -12.57 -5.02
C GLN A 34 10.28 -12.45 -5.75
N VAL A 35 11.33 -12.13 -4.99
CA VAL A 35 12.71 -12.09 -5.48
C VAL A 35 13.53 -13.14 -4.71
N PRO A 36 14.28 -14.02 -5.40
CA PRO A 36 15.18 -14.96 -4.71
C PRO A 36 16.28 -14.18 -3.99
N ILE A 37 16.56 -14.54 -2.73
CA ILE A 37 17.60 -13.86 -1.92
C ILE A 37 18.99 -13.93 -2.58
N SER A 38 19.28 -14.98 -3.35
CA SER A 38 20.53 -15.12 -4.12
C SER A 38 20.69 -14.04 -5.21
N GLN A 39 19.59 -13.52 -5.75
CA GLN A 39 19.63 -12.42 -6.72
C GLN A 39 19.80 -11.06 -6.05
N VAL A 40 19.36 -10.94 -4.79
CA VAL A 40 19.48 -9.75 -3.94
C VAL A 40 20.91 -9.57 -3.47
N LEU A 41 21.58 -10.64 -3.07
CA LEU A 41 22.97 -10.61 -2.64
C LEU A 41 23.90 -10.22 -3.80
N LEU A 42 24.86 -9.34 -3.50
CA LEU A 42 25.97 -9.08 -4.40
C LEU A 42 27.04 -10.16 -4.27
N ILE A 43 27.30 -10.58 -3.03
CA ILE A 43 28.28 -11.59 -2.64
C ILE A 43 27.61 -12.46 -1.57
N GLU A 44 27.75 -13.78 -1.68
CA GLU A 44 27.21 -14.75 -0.72
C GLU A 44 28.07 -14.84 0.55
N GLU A 45 28.31 -13.70 1.20
CA GLU A 45 29.12 -13.59 2.41
C GLU A 45 28.43 -12.69 3.44
N VAL A 46 28.66 -13.00 4.72
CA VAL A 46 28.19 -12.21 5.86
C VAL A 46 29.38 -11.56 6.53
N TYR A 47 29.32 -10.23 6.66
CA TYR A 47 30.36 -9.40 7.25
C TYR A 47 29.97 -8.99 8.67
N SER A 48 30.96 -8.80 9.54
CA SER A 48 30.78 -8.03 10.77
C SER A 48 30.97 -6.53 10.52
N ASP A 49 31.78 -6.18 9.51
CA ASP A 49 32.02 -4.82 9.02
C ASP A 49 32.34 -4.91 7.52
N SER A 50 31.35 -4.60 6.68
CA SER A 50 31.46 -4.68 5.22
C SER A 50 32.40 -3.62 4.65
N SER A 51 32.55 -2.47 5.32
CA SER A 51 33.44 -1.39 4.89
C SER A 51 34.91 -1.76 5.06
N LYS A 52 35.24 -2.59 6.05
CA LYS A 52 36.59 -3.12 6.29
C LYS A 52 36.83 -4.50 5.67
N GLY A 53 35.79 -5.13 5.11
CA GLY A 53 35.87 -6.49 4.56
C GLY A 53 36.01 -7.58 5.63
N THR A 54 35.64 -7.29 6.90
CA THR A 54 35.77 -8.24 8.00
C THR A 54 34.58 -9.21 7.99
N ARG A 55 34.85 -10.50 7.74
CA ARG A 55 33.82 -11.55 7.74
C ARG A 55 33.37 -11.89 9.16
N ALA A 56 32.09 -12.23 9.31
CA ALA A 56 31.57 -12.77 10.56
C ALA A 56 32.15 -14.18 10.80
N SER A 57 32.54 -14.49 12.04
CA SER A 57 33.04 -15.82 12.37
C SER A 57 31.91 -16.85 12.37
N GLU A 58 32.21 -18.07 11.94
CA GLU A 58 31.24 -19.18 11.92
C GLU A 58 30.63 -19.44 13.30
N GLU A 59 31.41 -19.32 14.37
CA GLU A 59 30.93 -19.44 15.75
C GLU A 59 29.82 -18.44 16.07
N LYS A 60 29.95 -17.18 15.62
CA LYS A 60 28.93 -16.14 15.82
C LYS A 60 27.70 -16.42 14.96
N LEU A 61 27.88 -16.82 13.70
CA LEU A 61 26.78 -17.17 12.82
C LEU A 61 25.96 -18.33 13.41
N GLN A 62 26.63 -19.39 13.86
CA GLN A 62 25.99 -20.53 14.49
C GLN A 62 25.29 -20.15 15.80
N LYS A 63 25.91 -19.29 16.63
CA LYS A 63 25.34 -18.83 17.90
C LYS A 63 24.05 -18.00 17.72
N TYR A 64 24.03 -17.08 16.75
CA TYR A 64 22.92 -16.11 16.61
C TYR A 64 21.86 -16.50 15.57
N PHE A 65 22.22 -17.34 14.60
CA PHE A 65 21.35 -17.75 13.50
C PHE A 65 21.13 -19.27 13.44
N GLY A 66 21.89 -20.06 14.20
CA GLY A 66 21.79 -21.53 14.18
C GLY A 66 22.29 -22.18 12.89
N THR A 67 22.92 -21.40 12.00
CA THR A 67 23.41 -21.83 10.70
C THR A 67 24.62 -20.99 10.29
N THR A 68 25.53 -21.60 9.54
CA THR A 68 26.67 -20.93 8.88
C THR A 68 26.39 -20.62 7.41
N ASP A 69 25.27 -21.12 6.86
CA ASP A 69 24.83 -20.85 5.50
C ASP A 69 24.56 -19.33 5.28
N PRO A 70 25.36 -18.65 4.44
CA PRO A 70 25.23 -17.21 4.19
C PRO A 70 23.86 -16.81 3.65
N VAL A 71 23.22 -17.68 2.87
CA VAL A 71 21.93 -17.40 2.22
C VAL A 71 20.82 -17.32 3.27
N ARG A 72 20.77 -18.28 4.19
CA ARG A 72 19.80 -18.29 5.30
C ARG A 72 20.01 -17.13 6.26
N VAL A 73 21.27 -16.78 6.54
CA VAL A 73 21.59 -15.62 7.38
C VAL A 73 21.13 -14.33 6.69
N ALA A 74 21.39 -14.20 5.37
CA ALA A 74 20.96 -13.05 4.59
C ALA A 74 19.44 -12.88 4.58
N GLU A 75 18.66 -13.97 4.51
CA GLU A 75 17.20 -13.88 4.63
C GLU A 75 16.76 -13.26 5.96
N GLU A 76 17.37 -13.69 7.07
CA GLU A 76 17.08 -13.15 8.40
C GLU A 76 17.50 -11.69 8.52
N VAL A 77 18.68 -11.33 7.98
CA VAL A 77 19.15 -9.93 7.93
C VAL A 77 18.21 -9.07 7.10
N MET A 78 17.71 -9.56 5.96
CA MET A 78 16.75 -8.81 5.14
C MET A 78 15.37 -8.71 5.77
N LYS A 79 14.91 -9.73 6.50
CA LYS A 79 13.61 -9.70 7.20
C LYS A 79 13.67 -8.76 8.41
N SER A 80 14.60 -8.99 9.32
CA SER A 80 14.66 -8.37 10.64
C SER A 80 15.60 -7.16 10.71
N GLY A 81 16.50 -6.99 9.74
CA GLY A 81 17.49 -5.91 9.71
C GLY A 81 17.02 -4.65 8.98
N GLU A 82 17.91 -3.66 8.96
CA GLU A 82 17.71 -2.37 8.30
C GLU A 82 18.50 -2.31 7.00
N LEU A 83 17.81 -2.02 5.90
CA LEU A 83 18.43 -1.73 4.62
C LEU A 83 18.95 -0.29 4.65
N GLN A 84 20.25 -0.09 4.46
CA GLN A 84 20.84 1.23 4.35
C GLN A 84 20.41 1.83 3.02
N LEU A 85 19.60 2.88 3.07
CA LEU A 85 19.16 3.63 1.90
C LEU A 85 19.81 4.99 1.91
N THR A 86 20.06 5.53 0.73
CA THR A 86 20.42 6.95 0.61
C THR A 86 19.27 7.83 1.11
N THR A 87 19.60 9.03 1.59
CA THR A 87 18.59 10.00 2.06
C THR A 87 17.52 10.26 1.00
N GLU A 88 17.91 10.34 -0.27
CA GLU A 88 16.99 10.61 -1.38
C GLU A 88 16.05 9.42 -1.66
N GLN A 89 16.58 8.19 -1.67
CA GLN A 89 15.74 6.99 -1.83
C GLN A 89 14.75 6.84 -0.67
N ARG A 90 15.21 7.06 0.57
CA ARG A 90 14.33 7.02 1.74
C ARG A 90 13.22 8.07 1.65
N ARG A 91 13.56 9.29 1.23
CA ARG A 91 12.60 10.38 1.01
C ARG A 91 11.57 9.99 -0.05
N GLN A 92 12.01 9.47 -1.18
CA GLN A 92 11.11 9.07 -2.27
C GLN A 92 10.12 7.98 -1.82
N LEU A 93 10.59 6.95 -1.11
CA LEU A 93 9.73 5.90 -0.60
C LEU A 93 8.68 6.42 0.39
N VAL A 94 9.08 7.33 1.27
CA VAL A 94 8.17 7.98 2.22
C VAL A 94 7.12 8.81 1.50
N GLU A 95 7.51 9.59 0.48
CA GLU A 95 6.59 10.40 -0.33
C GLU A 95 5.61 9.52 -1.13
N ASP A 96 6.08 8.44 -1.75
CA ASP A 96 5.22 7.52 -2.47
C ASP A 96 4.24 6.81 -1.53
N LYS A 97 4.70 6.39 -0.35
CA LYS A 97 3.83 5.83 0.69
C LYS A 97 2.81 6.85 1.19
N ARG A 98 3.22 8.10 1.38
CA ARG A 98 2.35 9.22 1.77
C ARG A 98 1.23 9.43 0.75
N ARG A 99 1.56 9.45 -0.54
CA ARG A 99 0.57 9.55 -1.62
C ARG A 99 -0.41 8.38 -1.63
N GLN A 100 0.08 7.15 -1.41
CA GLN A 100 -0.79 5.98 -1.29
C GLN A 100 -1.76 6.11 -0.11
N ILE A 101 -1.27 6.50 1.06
CA ILE A 101 -2.09 6.74 2.25
C ILE A 101 -3.17 7.80 1.97
N ILE A 102 -2.79 8.94 1.39
CA ILE A 102 -3.74 10.00 1.01
C ILE A 102 -4.83 9.46 0.08
N SER A 103 -4.45 8.67 -0.93
CA SER A 103 -5.40 8.07 -1.87
C SER A 103 -6.36 7.10 -1.18
N ILE A 104 -5.87 6.25 -0.27
CA ILE A 104 -6.68 5.32 0.51
C ILE A 104 -7.68 6.08 1.38
N ILE A 105 -7.22 7.12 2.09
CA ILE A 105 -8.10 7.94 2.95
C ILE A 105 -9.17 8.64 2.11
N SER A 106 -8.80 9.26 0.98
CA SER A 106 -9.74 9.97 0.11
C SER A 106 -10.83 9.05 -0.47
N ARG A 107 -10.47 7.80 -0.78
CA ARG A 107 -11.44 6.80 -1.30
C ARG A 107 -12.35 6.23 -0.21
N ASN A 108 -11.83 6.04 1.00
CA ASN A 108 -12.52 5.29 2.05
C ASN A 108 -13.21 6.15 3.11
N ALA A 109 -12.80 7.41 3.27
CA ALA A 109 -13.31 8.30 4.30
C ALA A 109 -14.07 9.49 3.71
N ILE A 110 -15.12 9.89 4.40
CA ILE A 110 -15.96 11.06 4.07
C ILE A 110 -15.97 12.06 5.22
N ASP A 111 -16.34 13.29 4.91
CA ASP A 111 -16.72 14.27 5.92
C ASP A 111 -18.11 13.90 6.47
N PRO A 112 -18.26 13.60 7.77
CA PRO A 112 -19.56 13.27 8.36
C PRO A 112 -20.58 14.43 8.29
N ARG A 113 -20.14 15.68 8.04
CA ARG A 113 -21.03 16.85 7.97
C ARG A 113 -21.67 16.98 6.59
N THR A 114 -20.92 16.72 5.52
CA THR A 114 -21.39 16.89 4.14
C THR A 114 -21.71 15.56 3.45
N GLY A 115 -21.24 14.44 3.99
CA GLY A 115 -21.36 13.11 3.37
C GLY A 115 -20.46 12.92 2.14
N THR A 116 -19.53 13.84 1.88
CA THR A 116 -18.67 13.81 0.68
C THR A 116 -17.22 13.46 1.02
N PRO A 117 -16.47 12.82 0.10
CA PRO A 117 -15.03 12.59 0.28
C PRO A 117 -14.25 13.90 0.40
N HIS A 118 -13.16 13.87 1.17
CA HIS A 118 -12.20 14.97 1.18
C HIS A 118 -11.27 14.88 -0.03
N PRO A 119 -11.01 16.02 -0.73
CA PRO A 119 -10.02 16.05 -1.80
C PRO A 119 -8.62 15.64 -1.31
N PRO A 120 -7.80 14.95 -2.13
CA PRO A 120 -6.45 14.53 -1.77
C PRO A 120 -5.59 15.67 -1.21
N LEU A 121 -5.63 16.85 -1.85
CA LEU A 121 -4.89 18.04 -1.41
C LEU A 121 -5.26 18.50 0.00
N ARG A 122 -6.54 18.37 0.39
CA ARG A 122 -7.01 18.75 1.73
C ARG A 122 -6.47 17.79 2.79
N ILE A 123 -6.44 16.49 2.48
CA ILE A 123 -5.86 15.47 3.35
C ILE A 123 -4.35 15.68 3.47
N GLU A 124 -3.67 15.96 2.36
CA GLU A 124 -2.22 16.26 2.34
C GLU A 124 -1.86 17.44 3.23
N GLN A 125 -2.62 18.55 3.12
CA GLN A 125 -2.47 19.73 3.97
C GLN A 125 -2.69 19.40 5.45
N ALA A 126 -3.73 18.63 5.78
CA ALA A 126 -4.00 18.21 7.15
C ALA A 126 -2.89 17.31 7.70
N MET A 127 -2.37 16.39 6.88
CA MET A 127 -1.21 15.56 7.24
C MET A 127 0.08 16.38 7.45
N GLY A 128 0.18 17.58 6.88
CA GLY A 128 1.30 18.50 7.12
C GLY A 128 1.24 19.19 8.49
N GLN A 129 0.07 19.24 9.13
CA GLN A 129 -0.13 19.88 10.43
C GLN A 129 0.15 18.93 11.61
N ILE A 130 0.16 17.63 11.35
CA ILE A 130 0.47 16.60 12.34
C ILE A 130 1.92 16.14 12.19
N ARG A 131 2.56 15.82 13.33
CA ARG A 131 3.91 15.24 13.34
C ARG A 131 3.82 13.73 13.14
N LEU A 132 3.49 13.31 11.92
CA LEU A 132 3.37 11.90 11.58
C LEU A 132 4.62 11.38 10.87
N SER A 133 5.23 10.34 11.42
CA SER A 133 6.32 9.61 10.79
C SER A 133 5.76 8.45 9.98
N ILE A 134 5.96 8.48 8.66
CA ILE A 134 5.50 7.41 7.75
C ILE A 134 6.64 6.40 7.60
N ASP A 135 6.30 5.13 7.77
CA ASP A 135 7.21 4.01 7.58
C ASP A 135 7.10 3.51 6.12
N PRO A 136 8.17 3.56 5.32
CA PRO A 136 8.12 3.11 3.93
C PRO A 136 7.88 1.59 3.79
N TYR A 137 8.21 0.79 4.81
CA TYR A 137 8.16 -0.68 4.75
C TYR A 137 6.83 -1.25 5.23
N LYS A 138 6.06 -0.51 6.03
CA LYS A 138 4.72 -0.93 6.45
C LYS A 138 3.69 -0.77 5.33
N SER A 139 2.61 -1.54 5.42
CA SER A 139 1.50 -1.45 4.47
C SER A 139 0.86 -0.06 4.52
N ALA A 140 0.38 0.41 3.38
CA ALA A 140 -0.31 1.70 3.30
C ALA A 140 -1.69 1.61 3.99
N GLU A 141 -2.35 0.45 3.92
CA GLU A 141 -3.64 0.20 4.55
C GLU A 141 -3.54 0.29 6.09
N GLU A 142 -2.56 -0.36 6.71
CA GLU A 142 -2.38 -0.30 8.16
C GLU A 142 -2.07 1.12 8.64
N GLN A 143 -1.14 1.79 7.95
CA GLN A 143 -0.78 3.17 8.27
C GLN A 143 -1.95 4.14 8.04
N SER A 144 -2.78 3.91 7.02
CA SER A 144 -3.94 4.76 6.77
C SER A 144 -4.92 4.79 7.94
N LYS A 145 -5.11 3.66 8.64
CA LYS A 145 -5.99 3.60 9.83
C LYS A 145 -5.45 4.47 10.96
N MET A 146 -4.15 4.35 11.26
CA MET A 146 -3.49 5.18 12.28
C MET A 146 -3.56 6.66 11.93
N VAL A 147 -3.29 7.00 10.66
CA VAL A 147 -3.33 8.38 10.16
C VAL A 147 -4.74 8.97 10.29
N ILE A 148 -5.80 8.20 10.02
CA ILE A 148 -7.19 8.67 10.16
C ILE A 148 -7.50 9.06 11.60
N GLU A 149 -7.08 8.26 12.58
CA GLU A 149 -7.30 8.56 14.01
C GLU A 149 -6.61 9.87 14.43
N GLU A 150 -5.36 10.08 14.00
CA GLU A 150 -4.59 11.30 14.26
C GLU A 150 -5.14 12.53 13.52
N LEU A 151 -5.77 12.34 12.37
CA LEU A 151 -6.36 13.44 11.59
C LEU A 151 -7.72 13.89 12.13
N ARG A 152 -8.49 13.02 12.82
CA ARG A 152 -9.85 13.33 13.31
C ARG A 152 -9.98 14.66 14.09
N PRO A 153 -9.04 15.06 14.97
CA PRO A 153 -9.13 16.32 15.71
C PRO A 153 -9.13 17.57 14.82
N ILE A 154 -8.48 17.51 13.65
CA ILE A 154 -8.30 18.65 12.73
C ILE A 154 -9.24 18.53 11.53
N LEU A 155 -9.40 17.31 11.01
CA LEU A 155 -10.20 16.98 9.85
C LEU A 155 -11.21 15.88 10.23
N PRO A 156 -12.52 16.18 10.30
CA PRO A 156 -13.52 15.17 10.62
C PRO A 156 -13.55 14.10 9.52
N LEU A 157 -13.20 12.87 9.88
CA LEU A 157 -13.10 11.73 8.98
C LEU A 157 -13.87 10.55 9.55
N LYS A 158 -14.80 10.01 8.75
CA LYS A 158 -15.53 8.79 9.04
C LYS A 158 -15.34 7.81 7.88
N ILE A 159 -14.93 6.57 8.21
CA ILE A 159 -14.88 5.47 7.24
C ILE A 159 -16.30 4.92 7.12
N GLU A 160 -16.84 4.89 5.90
CA GLU A 160 -18.20 4.45 5.65
C GLU A 160 -18.26 3.67 4.33
N GLN A 161 -18.98 2.54 4.37
CA GLN A 161 -19.38 1.81 3.17
C GLN A 161 -20.82 2.22 2.84
N MET A 162 -21.12 2.35 1.55
CA MET A 162 -22.46 2.69 1.07
C MET A 162 -22.98 1.61 0.14
N ARG A 163 -24.30 1.50 0.09
CA ARG A 163 -24.98 0.57 -0.83
C ARG A 163 -25.86 1.35 -1.79
N ILE A 164 -25.66 1.13 -3.08
CA ILE A 164 -26.35 1.86 -4.14
C ILE A 164 -27.08 0.85 -5.01
N ALA A 165 -28.39 0.97 -5.11
CA ALA A 165 -29.16 0.28 -6.14
C ALA A 165 -29.00 1.04 -7.46
N VAL A 166 -28.61 0.34 -8.51
CA VAL A 166 -28.47 0.88 -9.86
C VAL A 166 -29.33 0.09 -10.84
N LYS A 167 -30.03 0.78 -11.73
CA LYS A 167 -30.74 0.21 -12.89
C LYS A 167 -30.12 0.76 -14.17
N VAL A 168 -29.76 -0.14 -15.07
CA VAL A 168 -29.15 0.17 -16.37
C VAL A 168 -29.90 -0.53 -17.50
N PHE A 169 -30.10 0.19 -18.60
CA PHE A 169 -30.74 -0.36 -19.79
C PHE A 169 -29.91 -1.46 -20.48
N PRO A 170 -30.57 -2.37 -21.22
CA PRO A 170 -29.92 -3.55 -21.82
C PRO A 170 -28.69 -3.20 -22.67
N GLU A 171 -28.76 -2.11 -23.43
CA GLU A 171 -27.73 -1.64 -24.36
C GLU A 171 -26.37 -1.36 -23.69
N HIS A 172 -26.37 -1.09 -22.38
CA HIS A 172 -25.19 -0.69 -21.62
C HIS A 172 -24.89 -1.62 -20.44
N ALA A 173 -25.76 -2.60 -20.17
CA ALA A 173 -25.69 -3.46 -19.00
C ALA A 173 -24.35 -4.20 -18.85
N ALA A 174 -23.83 -4.82 -19.92
CA ALA A 174 -22.56 -5.55 -19.88
C ALA A 174 -21.35 -4.63 -19.58
N ARG A 175 -21.33 -3.42 -20.14
CA ARG A 175 -20.25 -2.44 -19.91
C ARG A 175 -20.33 -1.83 -18.52
N ALA A 176 -21.54 -1.50 -18.07
CA ALA A 176 -21.79 -0.95 -16.74
C ALA A 176 -21.46 -1.97 -15.64
N TYR A 177 -21.78 -3.25 -15.85
CA TYR A 177 -21.48 -4.32 -14.90
C TYR A 177 -19.98 -4.48 -14.64
N ASN A 178 -19.14 -4.42 -15.68
CA ASN A 178 -17.69 -4.41 -15.51
C ASN A 178 -17.20 -3.18 -14.74
N ALA A 179 -17.84 -2.01 -14.94
CA ALA A 179 -17.54 -0.83 -14.15
C ALA A 179 -17.91 -1.03 -12.68
N PHE A 180 -19.06 -1.63 -12.37
CA PHE A 180 -19.49 -1.87 -10.98
C PHE A 180 -18.46 -2.68 -10.18
N LYS A 181 -17.93 -3.76 -10.78
CA LYS A 181 -16.89 -4.60 -10.18
C LYS A 181 -15.58 -3.85 -9.88
N SER A 182 -15.29 -2.78 -10.62
CA SER A 182 -14.09 -1.98 -10.39
C SER A 182 -14.19 -1.03 -9.19
N PHE A 183 -15.42 -0.67 -8.78
CA PHE A 183 -15.68 0.24 -7.65
C PHE A 183 -16.04 -0.49 -6.36
N GLY A 184 -16.51 -1.73 -6.42
CA GLY A 184 -16.86 -2.46 -5.22
C GLY A 184 -17.48 -3.83 -5.50
N ASN A 185 -18.08 -4.38 -4.45
CA ASN A 185 -18.75 -5.67 -4.53
C ASN A 185 -20.16 -5.48 -5.07
N VAL A 186 -20.51 -6.28 -6.07
CA VAL A 186 -21.87 -6.30 -6.63
C VAL A 186 -22.65 -7.38 -5.90
N SER A 187 -23.75 -6.98 -5.28
CA SER A 187 -24.71 -7.84 -4.58
C SER A 187 -26.07 -7.72 -5.25
N ARG A 188 -26.90 -8.77 -5.17
CA ARG A 188 -28.27 -8.80 -5.73
C ARG A 188 -28.35 -8.30 -7.18
N GLU A 189 -27.74 -9.05 -8.09
CA GLU A 189 -27.87 -8.84 -9.53
C GLU A 189 -29.13 -9.53 -10.07
N GLU A 190 -30.00 -8.77 -10.72
CA GLU A 190 -31.24 -9.25 -11.32
C GLU A 190 -31.38 -8.71 -12.74
N TRP A 191 -31.47 -9.62 -13.70
CA TRP A 191 -31.85 -9.30 -15.08
C TRP A 191 -33.36 -9.27 -15.17
N GLN A 192 -33.89 -8.12 -15.57
CA GLN A 192 -35.32 -7.91 -15.72
C GLN A 192 -35.79 -8.47 -17.07
N SER A 193 -37.10 -8.71 -17.19
CA SER A 193 -37.70 -9.24 -18.43
C SER A 193 -37.58 -8.29 -19.62
N ASP A 194 -37.36 -7.00 -19.36
CA ASP A 194 -37.06 -5.97 -20.38
C ASP A 194 -35.58 -5.96 -20.80
N GLY A 195 -34.76 -6.87 -20.25
CA GLY A 195 -33.31 -6.96 -20.49
C GLY A 195 -32.48 -5.96 -19.68
N SER A 196 -33.12 -5.11 -18.85
CA SER A 196 -32.41 -4.18 -17.97
C SER A 196 -31.73 -4.92 -16.82
N LEU A 197 -30.61 -4.37 -16.34
CA LEU A 197 -29.88 -4.89 -15.20
C LEU A 197 -30.17 -4.04 -13.97
N VAL A 198 -30.62 -4.68 -12.91
CA VAL A 198 -30.71 -4.10 -11.56
C VAL A 198 -29.65 -4.75 -10.70
N ALA A 199 -28.85 -3.94 -10.01
CA ALA A 199 -27.80 -4.43 -9.12
C ALA A 199 -27.65 -3.53 -7.89
N VAL A 200 -27.21 -4.11 -6.78
CA VAL A 200 -26.83 -3.36 -5.57
C VAL A 200 -25.32 -3.38 -5.41
N VAL A 201 -24.68 -2.23 -5.59
CA VAL A 201 -23.22 -2.10 -5.46
C VAL A 201 -22.87 -1.61 -4.06
N GLU A 202 -22.05 -2.37 -3.35
CA GLU A 202 -21.45 -2.00 -2.08
C GLU A 202 -20.03 -1.47 -2.32
N MET A 203 -19.79 -0.21 -1.92
CA MET A 203 -18.50 0.44 -2.14
C MET A 203 -18.16 1.43 -1.02
N PRO A 204 -16.88 1.79 -0.86
CA PRO A 204 -16.46 2.91 -0.04
C PRO A 204 -17.16 4.22 -0.42
N ALA A 205 -17.67 4.94 0.59
CA ALA A 205 -18.47 6.13 0.39
C ALA A 205 -17.74 7.26 -0.36
N GLY A 206 -16.42 7.33 -0.23
CA GLY A 206 -15.61 8.32 -0.94
C GLY A 206 -15.52 8.10 -2.45
N MET A 207 -15.93 6.93 -2.97
CA MET A 207 -15.92 6.65 -4.41
C MET A 207 -17.24 6.97 -5.12
N TYR A 208 -18.28 7.36 -4.38
CA TYR A 208 -19.62 7.64 -4.93
C TYR A 208 -19.60 8.59 -6.12
N GLY A 209 -18.92 9.74 -5.99
CA GLY A 209 -18.88 10.75 -7.04
C GLY A 209 -18.26 10.23 -8.34
N SER A 210 -17.11 9.56 -8.22
CA SER A 210 -16.43 8.95 -9.37
C SER A 210 -17.22 7.79 -9.99
N PHE A 211 -17.94 7.03 -9.17
CA PHE A 211 -18.83 5.96 -9.64
C PHE A 211 -19.96 6.51 -10.51
N ILE A 212 -20.72 7.50 -10.00
CA ILE A 212 -21.82 8.12 -10.74
C ILE A 212 -21.31 8.77 -12.04
N GLU A 213 -20.18 9.47 -12.00
CA GLU A 213 -19.61 10.07 -13.20
C GLU A 213 -19.23 9.02 -14.26
N LYS A 214 -18.54 7.95 -13.85
CA LYS A 214 -18.07 6.91 -14.77
C LYS A 214 -19.25 6.14 -15.38
N VAL A 215 -20.21 5.73 -14.57
CA VAL A 215 -21.37 4.98 -15.05
C VAL A 215 -22.31 5.89 -15.84
N GLY A 216 -22.47 7.16 -15.45
CA GLY A 216 -23.22 8.16 -16.21
C GLY A 216 -22.67 8.34 -17.62
N LYS A 217 -21.34 8.43 -17.78
CA LYS A 217 -20.69 8.48 -19.11
C LYS A 217 -20.93 7.22 -19.94
N LEU A 218 -20.85 6.03 -19.31
CA LEU A 218 -21.05 4.75 -20.01
C LEU A 218 -22.50 4.51 -20.42
N THR A 219 -23.45 5.07 -19.67
CA THR A 219 -24.90 4.92 -19.90
C THR A 219 -25.52 6.13 -20.61
N GLN A 220 -24.70 7.09 -21.06
CA GLN A 220 -25.16 8.36 -21.66
C GLN A 220 -26.20 9.10 -20.79
N GLY A 221 -26.08 8.97 -19.47
CA GLY A 221 -26.99 9.59 -18.49
C GLY A 221 -28.29 8.83 -18.22
N THR A 222 -28.48 7.63 -18.77
CA THR A 222 -29.71 6.85 -18.60
C THR A 222 -29.75 5.99 -17.33
N ILE A 223 -28.67 5.98 -16.54
CA ILE A 223 -28.62 5.27 -15.26
C ILE A 223 -29.64 5.83 -14.26
N GLN A 224 -30.36 4.93 -13.59
CA GLN A 224 -31.11 5.26 -12.39
C GLN A 224 -30.36 4.72 -11.17
N SER A 225 -30.07 5.58 -10.20
CA SER A 225 -29.37 5.20 -8.95
C SER A 225 -30.16 5.63 -7.73
N LYS A 226 -30.24 4.76 -6.72
CA LYS A 226 -30.83 5.07 -5.41
C LYS A 226 -29.89 4.60 -4.30
N VAL A 227 -29.47 5.53 -3.44
CA VAL A 227 -28.70 5.20 -2.23
C VAL A 227 -29.64 4.47 -1.27
N LEU A 228 -29.24 3.29 -0.81
CA LEU A 228 -29.99 2.45 0.12
C LEU A 228 -29.57 2.69 1.57
N THR A 229 -28.29 3.01 1.78
CA THR A 229 -27.69 3.40 3.06
C THR A 229 -26.35 4.06 2.76
#